data_AF-A0A7C5CBG0-F1
#
_entry.id   AF-A0A7C5CBG0-F1
#
_cell.length_a   1.000
_cell.length_b   1.000
_cell.length_c   1.000
_cell.angle_alpha   90.00
_cell.angle_beta   90.00
_cell.angle_gamma   90.00
#
_symmetry.space_group_name_H-M   'P 1'
#
loop_
_entity.id
_entity.type
_entity.pdbx_description
1 polymer ?
#
loop_
_entity_poly.entity_id
_entity_poly.type
_entity_poly.pdbx_seq_one_letter_code
_entity_poly.pdbx_strand_id
1 'polypeptide(L)' 'RGTHLTLMRLSDAISETQGTQGLQIHRSHWVAQNAIKSVQRKGGKTFVVTENRQELPVSRTYIKPLRDAGLLV' A
#
# COMPACT_ATOMS: atom_id res chain seq x y z
N ARG A 1 2.13 -15.08 -15.83
CA ARG A 1 2.01 -14.41 -14.52
C ARG A 1 1.51 -15.44 -13.53
N GLY A 2 2.11 -15.52 -12.34
CA GLY A 2 1.70 -16.48 -11.31
C GLY A 2 1.43 -15.77 -9.98
N THR A 3 0.56 -16.36 -9.17
CA THR A 3 0.28 -15.97 -7.79
C THR A 3 0.61 -17.14 -6.89
N HIS A 4 1.32 -16.90 -5.79
CA HIS A 4 1.63 -17.92 -4.78
C HIS A 4 1.22 -17.38 -3.40
N LEU A 5 0.79 -18.28 -2.51
CA LEU A 5 0.43 -17.95 -1.14
C LEU A 5 1.44 -18.59 -0.20
N THR A 6 1.98 -17.77 0.71
CA THR A 6 2.90 -18.20 1.76
C THR A 6 2.38 -17.73 3.11
N LEU A 7 2.47 -18.59 4.13
CA LEU A 7 2.09 -18.23 5.49
C LEU A 7 3.23 -17.50 6.19
N MET A 8 3.07 -16.18 6.40
CA MET A 8 4.03 -15.36 7.14
C MET A 8 3.33 -14.15 7.76
N ARG A 9 3.97 -13.51 8.74
CA ARG A 9 3.49 -12.22 9.25
C ARG A 9 3.75 -11.15 8.20
N LEU A 10 2.84 -10.18 8.09
CA LEU A 10 3.02 -9.05 7.18
C LEU A 10 4.28 -8.23 7.54
N SER A 11 4.61 -8.10 8.82
CA SER A 11 5.84 -7.41 9.27
C SER A 11 7.09 -8.03 8.65
N ASP A 12 7.12 -9.35 8.60
CA ASP A 12 8.25 -10.12 8.09
C ASP A 12 8.27 -9.96 6.56
N ALA A 13 7.10 -10.07 5.92
CA ALA A 13 6.97 -9.83 4.48
C ALA A 13 7.44 -8.43 4.05
N ILE A 14 7.14 -7.39 4.84
CA ILE A 14 7.62 -6.02 4.60
C ILE A 14 9.14 -5.93 4.82
N SER A 15 9.68 -6.67 5.77
CA SER A 15 11.14 -6.70 6.01
C SER A 15 11.88 -7.33 4.82
N GLU A 16 11.28 -8.34 4.17
CA GLU A 16 11.82 -8.95 2.95
C GLU A 16 11.79 -8.02 1.72
N THR A 17 11.03 -6.91 1.74
CA THR A 17 11.03 -5.93 0.63
C THR A 17 12.15 -4.90 0.71
N GLN A 18 13.14 -5.09 1.59
CA GLN A 18 14.33 -4.24 1.70
C GLN A 18 14.94 -3.92 0.33
N GLY A 19 15.25 -2.65 0.10
CA GLY A 19 15.72 -2.13 -1.19
C GLY A 19 14.60 -1.66 -2.13
N THR A 20 13.34 -2.02 -1.87
CA THR A 20 12.18 -1.48 -2.60
C THR A 20 11.47 -0.40 -1.78
N GLN A 21 11.36 0.80 -2.34
CA GLN A 21 10.57 1.86 -1.70
C GLN A 21 9.08 1.48 -1.71
N GLY A 22 8.47 1.44 -0.53
CA GLY A 22 7.06 1.18 -0.38
C GLY A 22 6.53 1.60 0.98
N LEU A 23 5.21 1.48 1.13
CA LEU A 23 4.47 1.98 2.28
C LEU A 23 3.51 0.91 2.76
N GLN A 24 3.45 0.70 4.07
CA GLN A 24 2.33 0.01 4.68
C GLN A 24 1.13 0.97 4.67
N ILE A 25 0.01 0.53 4.09
CA ILE A 25 -1.20 1.36 3.92
C ILE A 25 -2.38 0.85 4.77
N HIS A 26 -2.27 -0.38 5.23
CA HIS A 26 -3.24 -1.03 6.11
C HIS A 26 -2.51 -2.06 6.98
N ARG A 27 -3.14 -2.51 8.07
CA ARG A 27 -2.59 -3.58 8.92
C ARG A 27 -2.34 -4.91 8.18
N SER A 28 -2.92 -5.05 6.98
CA SER A 28 -2.82 -6.23 6.12
C SER A 28 -2.30 -5.92 4.70
N HIS A 29 -1.84 -4.68 4.43
CA HIS A 29 -1.41 -4.28 3.09
C HIS A 29 -0.16 -3.43 3.11
N TRP A 30 0.76 -3.75 2.22
CA TRP A 30 1.90 -2.94 1.83
C TRP A 30 1.90 -2.79 0.30
N VAL A 31 2.36 -1.65 -0.19
CA VAL A 31 2.45 -1.36 -1.63
C VAL A 31 3.78 -0.71 -1.95
N ALA A 32 4.42 -1.15 -3.03
CA ALA A 32 5.60 -0.48 -3.58
C ALA A 32 5.19 0.86 -4.19
N GLN A 33 5.97 1.92 -3.98
CA GLN A 33 5.60 3.26 -4.44
C GLN A 33 5.45 3.33 -5.97
N ASN A 34 6.33 2.65 -6.70
CA ASN A 34 6.28 2.56 -8.16
C ASN A 34 5.09 1.72 -8.70
N ALA A 35 4.39 0.99 -7.83
CA ALA A 35 3.18 0.25 -8.18
C ALA A 35 1.90 1.05 -7.91
N ILE A 36 2.02 2.25 -7.33
CA ILE A 36 0.89 3.16 -7.07
C ILE A 36 0.60 3.95 -8.33
N LYS A 37 -0.62 3.79 -8.86
CA LYS A 37 -1.13 4.56 -9.99
C LYS A 37 -1.78 5.87 -9.53
N SER A 38 -2.58 5.83 -8.47
CA SER A 38 -3.23 7.02 -7.89
C SER A 38 -3.70 6.77 -6.47
N VAL A 39 -4.00 7.84 -5.73
CA VAL A 39 -4.67 7.77 -4.43
C VAL A 39 -6.01 8.51 -4.53
N GLN A 40 -7.09 7.87 -4.08
CA GLN A 40 -8.45 8.37 -4.26
C GLN A 40 -9.19 8.43 -2.93
N ARG A 41 -10.06 9.43 -2.76
CA ARG A 41 -11.01 9.49 -1.64
C ARG A 41 -12.41 9.16 -2.15
N LYS A 42 -13.06 8.15 -1.56
CA LYS A 42 -14.43 7.71 -1.88
C LYS A 42 -15.22 7.53 -0.59
N GLY A 43 -16.33 8.23 -0.44
CA GLY A 43 -17.20 8.11 0.75
C GLY A 43 -16.47 8.31 2.07
N GLY A 44 -15.54 9.28 2.14
CA GLY A 44 -14.74 9.57 3.34
C GLY A 44 -13.61 8.56 3.64
N LYS A 45 -13.43 7.53 2.81
CA LYS A 45 -12.33 6.56 2.90
C LYS A 45 -11.28 6.87 1.84
N THR A 46 -10.01 6.55 2.14
CA THR A 46 -8.88 6.72 1.20
C THR A 46 -8.49 5.35 0.64
N PHE A 47 -8.18 5.29 -0.65
CA PHE A 47 -7.78 4.09 -1.36
C PHE A 47 -6.53 4.35 -2.19
N VAL A 48 -5.62 3.38 -2.21
CA VAL A 48 -4.56 3.31 -3.22
C VAL A 48 -5.08 2.53 -4.40
N VAL A 49 -4.94 3.08 -5.59
CA VAL A 49 -5.15 2.37 -6.86
C VAL A 49 -3.78 2.00 -7.40
N THR A 50 -3.57 0.72 -7.63
CA THR A 50 -2.30 0.19 -8.16
C THR A 50 -2.30 0.14 -9.68
N GLU A 51 -1.12 -0.05 -10.28
CA GLU A 51 -0.97 -0.21 -11.74
C GLU A 51 -1.76 -1.40 -12.32
N ASN A 52 -1.95 -2.45 -11.52
CA ASN A 52 -2.81 -3.58 -11.88
C ASN A 52 -4.31 -3.35 -11.58
N ARG A 53 -4.72 -2.09 -11.34
CA ARG A 53 -6.09 -1.64 -11.11
C ARG A 53 -6.77 -2.22 -9.86
N GLN A 54 -5.98 -2.67 -8.89
CA GLN A 54 -6.53 -3.06 -7.58
C GLN A 54 -6.75 -1.82 -6.73
N GLU A 55 -7.86 -1.79 -6.00
CA GLU A 55 -8.15 -0.75 -5.02
C GLU A 55 -7.89 -1.30 -3.61
N LEU A 56 -6.88 -0.76 -2.94
CA LEU A 56 -6.48 -1.17 -1.61
C LEU A 56 -6.88 -0.10 -0.58
N PRO A 57 -7.62 -0.45 0.49
CA PRO A 57 -8.06 0.53 1.48
C PRO A 57 -6.88 1.02 2.32
N VAL A 58 -6.86 2.33 2.58
CA VAL A 58 -5.89 2.96 3.47
C VAL A 58 -6.54 3.20 4.83
N SER A 59 -5.93 2.69 5.90
CA SER A 59 -6.40 2.96 7.26
C SER A 59 -5.95 4.35 7.73
N ARG A 60 -6.69 4.94 8.67
CA ARG A 60 -6.39 6.28 9.21
C ARG A 60 -4.95 6.42 9.72
N THR A 61 -4.41 5.40 10.38
CA THR A 61 -3.05 5.37 10.91
C THR A 61 -2.00 5.56 9.82
N TYR A 62 -2.25 5.05 8.61
CA TYR A 62 -1.30 5.07 7.50
C TYR A 62 -1.46 6.28 6.58
N ILE A 63 -2.41 7.17 6.85
CA ILE A 63 -2.63 8.39 6.04
C ILE A 63 -1.42 9.33 6.11
N LYS A 64 -0.84 9.52 7.29
CA LYS A 64 0.31 10.43 7.46
C LYS A 64 1.51 10.02 6.59
N PRO A 65 1.96 8.74 6.60
CA PRO A 65 2.97 8.26 5.66
C PRO A 65 2.68 8.55 4.17
N LEU A 66 1.43 8.42 3.73
CA LEU A 66 1.07 8.77 2.34
C LEU A 66 1.23 10.27 2.04
N ARG A 67 0.87 11.14 3.00
CA ARG A 67 1.05 12.60 2.86
C ARG A 67 2.52 12.97 2.85
N ASP A 68 3.30 12.41 3.77
CA ASP A 68 4.73 12.65 3.88
C ASP A 68 5.48 12.20 2.61
N ALA A 69 4.96 11.18 1.92
CA ALA A 69 5.45 10.71 0.62
C ALA A 69 4.93 11.52 -0.59
N GLY A 70 4.12 12.56 -0.39
CA GLY A 70 3.54 13.38 -1.46
C GLY A 70 2.45 12.67 -2.29
N LEU A 71 1.96 11.52 -1.83
CA LEU A 71 0.96 10.70 -2.55
C LEU A 71 -0.48 11.11 -2.22
N LEU A 72 -0.68 11.92 -1.18
CA LEU A 72 -1.99 12.36 -0.73
C LEU A 72 -1.95 13.82 -0.30
N VAL A 73 -2.81 14.63 -0.91
CA VAL A 73 -3.02 16.04 -0.56
C VAL A 73 -4.17 16.20 0.45
#